data_AF-A0A517T013-F1
#
_entry.id   AF-A0A517T013-F1
#
_cell.length_a   1.000
_cell.length_b   1.000
_cell.length_c   1.000
_cell.angle_alpha   90.00
_cell.angle_beta   90.00
_cell.angle_gamma   90.00
#
_symmetry.space_group_name_H-M   'P 1'
#
loop_
_entity.id
_entity.type
_entity.pdbx_description
1 polymer ?
#
loop_
_entity_poly.entity_id
_entity_poly.type
_entity_poly.pdbx_seq_one_letter_code
_entity_poly.pdbx_strand_id
1 'polypeptide(L)'
;MAFTRTIFLSAGMPRSGSTWLYNVARLLIESDTSLSKRFTFGWVGDFKKLPTQGSCLIKLHEFDAEIAESADVILYSYRDIRDATASPVRKFNKAATLDMVDQFVREHGQWAAKANYVMRYEDMLVEKETIVQQVATTLGIAEIDPAVITASVEALAYESKGKKRKTYHKQNLYHRNHITDGRHGSWQGVLSDEFVEAIEQRHAEWLHEHGYQLAHEMIS
;
A
#
# COMPACT_ATOMS: atom_id res chain seq x y z
N MET A 1 -25.20 -13.11 -20.58
CA MET A 1 -24.81 -13.10 -19.15
C MET A 1 -24.59 -11.66 -18.73
N ALA A 2 -25.22 -11.22 -17.65
CA ALA A 2 -24.90 -9.92 -17.07
C ALA A 2 -23.51 -10.00 -16.43
N PHE A 3 -22.59 -9.11 -16.81
CA PHE A 3 -21.30 -9.01 -16.12
C PHE A 3 -21.56 -8.43 -14.73
N THR A 4 -21.34 -9.23 -13.69
CA THR A 4 -21.31 -8.74 -12.31
C THR A 4 -20.10 -7.82 -12.14
N ARG A 5 -20.23 -6.84 -11.26
CA ARG A 5 -19.14 -5.94 -10.90
C ARG A 5 -18.16 -6.68 -9.99
N THR A 6 -16.86 -6.47 -10.21
CA THR A 6 -15.81 -6.93 -9.28
C THR A 6 -15.07 -5.73 -8.72
N ILE A 7 -14.92 -5.66 -7.41
CA ILE A 7 -14.30 -4.57 -6.67
C ILE A 7 -13.04 -5.08 -5.97
N PHE A 8 -11.91 -4.57 -6.42
CA PHE A 8 -10.59 -4.76 -5.83
C PHE A 8 -10.21 -3.52 -5.04
N LEU A 9 -9.75 -3.69 -3.81
CA LEU A 9 -9.16 -2.63 -3.01
C LEU A 9 -7.65 -2.82 -2.91
N SER A 10 -6.91 -1.72 -3.11
CA SER A 10 -5.52 -1.59 -2.68
C SER A 10 -5.47 -0.58 -1.54
N ALA A 11 -5.61 -1.10 -0.34
CA ALA A 11 -5.46 -0.36 0.90
C ALA A 11 -3.99 -0.35 1.35
N GLY A 12 -3.68 0.54 2.29
CA GLY A 12 -2.40 0.47 2.96
C GLY A 12 -2.17 1.60 3.93
N MET A 13 -1.40 1.32 4.97
CA MET A 13 -0.85 2.36 5.84
C MET A 13 -0.18 3.45 4.97
N PRO A 14 -0.33 4.74 5.28
CA PRO A 14 0.42 5.76 4.58
C PRO A 14 1.92 5.43 4.56
N ARG A 15 2.52 5.49 3.37
CA ARG A 15 3.97 5.28 3.16
C ARG A 15 4.47 3.83 3.31
N SER A 16 3.58 2.83 3.25
CA SER A 16 3.91 1.39 3.30
C SER A 16 4.13 0.70 1.95
N GLY A 17 4.37 1.43 0.86
CA GLY A 17 4.43 0.83 -0.47
C GLY A 17 3.07 0.57 -1.13
N SER A 18 1.97 1.07 -0.58
CA SER A 18 0.62 0.94 -1.18
C SER A 18 0.49 1.42 -2.63
N THR A 19 1.31 2.38 -3.08
CA THR A 19 1.32 2.77 -4.51
C THR A 19 1.98 1.70 -5.39
N TRP A 20 3.01 1.02 -4.88
CA TRP A 20 3.65 -0.11 -5.58
C TRP A 20 2.67 -1.28 -5.66
N LEU A 21 2.05 -1.66 -4.54
CA LEU A 21 1.05 -2.75 -4.48
C LEU A 21 -0.15 -2.47 -5.40
N TYR A 22 -0.65 -1.22 -5.41
CA TYR A 22 -1.68 -0.79 -6.34
C TYR A 22 -1.26 -1.01 -7.81
N ASN A 23 -0.03 -0.67 -8.18
CA ASN A 23 0.44 -0.84 -9.56
C ASN A 23 0.67 -2.30 -9.95
N VAL A 24 1.13 -3.14 -9.02
CA VAL A 24 1.17 -4.60 -9.20
C VAL A 24 -0.23 -5.11 -9.54
N ALA A 25 -1.21 -4.84 -8.67
CA ALA A 25 -2.59 -5.28 -8.89
C ALA A 25 -3.17 -4.73 -10.21
N ARG A 26 -2.92 -3.45 -10.51
CA ARG A 26 -3.38 -2.80 -11.74
C ARG A 26 -2.83 -3.49 -12.99
N LEU A 27 -1.52 -3.75 -13.03
CA LEU A 27 -0.89 -4.37 -14.19
C LEU A 27 -1.30 -5.83 -14.36
N LEU A 28 -1.47 -6.57 -13.26
CA LEU A 28 -2.00 -7.93 -13.28
C LEU A 28 -3.42 -7.96 -13.86
N ILE A 29 -4.32 -7.11 -13.37
CA ILE A 29 -5.70 -7.00 -13.87
C ILE A 29 -5.74 -6.55 -15.35
N GLU A 30 -4.86 -5.64 -15.75
CA GLU A 30 -4.74 -5.22 -17.16
C GLU A 30 -4.23 -6.33 -18.08
N SER A 31 -3.39 -7.24 -17.56
CA SER A 31 -2.87 -8.38 -18.32
C SER A 31 -3.87 -9.53 -18.47
N ASP A 32 -4.85 -9.63 -17.56
CA ASP A 32 -5.89 -10.66 -17.63
C ASP A 32 -7.03 -10.25 -18.57
N THR A 33 -7.30 -11.06 -19.59
CA THR A 33 -8.32 -10.74 -20.61
C THR A 33 -9.76 -10.72 -20.07
N SER A 34 -10.03 -11.44 -18.97
CA SER A 34 -11.36 -11.53 -18.37
C SER A 34 -11.64 -10.31 -17.49
N LEU A 35 -10.64 -9.87 -16.71
CA LEU A 35 -10.76 -8.75 -15.77
C LEU A 35 -10.52 -7.39 -16.43
N SER A 36 -9.68 -7.32 -17.46
CA SER A 36 -9.36 -6.07 -18.17
C SER A 36 -10.56 -5.50 -18.95
N LYS A 37 -11.57 -6.32 -19.26
CA LYS A 37 -12.76 -5.89 -19.98
C LYS A 37 -13.57 -4.89 -19.16
N ARG A 38 -13.52 -3.60 -19.56
CA ARG A 38 -14.13 -2.47 -18.85
C ARG A 38 -13.50 -2.20 -17.48
N PHE A 39 -12.22 -2.54 -17.33
CA PHE A 39 -11.48 -2.24 -16.12
C PHE A 39 -11.38 -0.73 -15.88
N THR A 40 -11.65 -0.32 -14.63
CA THR A 40 -11.49 1.05 -14.16
C THR A 40 -10.66 1.08 -12.89
N PHE A 41 -9.97 2.18 -12.64
CA PHE A 41 -9.19 2.35 -11.42
C PHE A 41 -9.21 3.81 -10.96
N GLY A 42 -9.03 4.02 -9.65
CA GLY A 42 -9.12 5.35 -9.07
C GLY A 42 -8.80 5.41 -7.58
N TRP A 43 -9.15 6.53 -6.96
CA TRP A 43 -9.04 6.75 -5.51
C TRP A 43 -10.39 6.52 -4.82
N VAL A 44 -10.38 6.41 -3.50
CA VAL A 44 -11.62 6.28 -2.68
C VAL A 44 -12.70 7.32 -3.03
N GLY A 45 -12.32 8.55 -3.37
CA GLY A 45 -13.26 9.61 -3.78
C GLY A 45 -14.01 9.31 -5.09
N ASP A 46 -13.57 8.31 -5.85
CA ASP A 46 -14.22 7.82 -7.05
C ASP A 46 -15.20 6.67 -6.75
N PHE A 47 -15.25 6.15 -5.51
CA PHE A 47 -16.02 4.95 -5.15
C PHE A 47 -17.52 5.06 -5.52
N LYS A 48 -18.14 6.22 -5.26
CA LYS A 48 -19.54 6.49 -5.63
C LYS A 48 -19.78 6.66 -7.14
N LYS A 49 -18.71 6.81 -7.93
CA LYS A 49 -18.75 7.01 -9.39
C LYS A 49 -18.35 5.74 -10.15
N LEU A 50 -18.12 4.65 -9.44
CA LEU A 50 -17.65 3.43 -10.06
C LEU A 50 -18.71 2.81 -10.96
N PRO A 51 -18.28 2.23 -12.10
CA PRO A 51 -19.21 1.62 -13.03
C PRO A 51 -19.95 0.47 -12.36
N THR A 52 -21.19 0.24 -12.79
CA THR A 52 -22.04 -0.84 -12.30
C THR A 52 -21.70 -2.21 -12.91
N GLN A 53 -20.74 -2.27 -13.83
CA GLN A 53 -20.29 -3.49 -14.52
C GLN A 53 -18.78 -3.45 -14.75
N GLY A 54 -18.16 -4.63 -14.77
CA GLY A 54 -16.71 -4.80 -14.98
C GLY A 54 -15.91 -4.73 -13.69
N SER A 55 -14.59 -4.79 -13.83
CA SER A 55 -13.65 -4.77 -12.73
C SER A 55 -13.27 -3.34 -12.32
N CYS A 56 -13.09 -3.12 -11.03
CA CYS A 56 -12.61 -1.84 -10.50
C CYS A 56 -11.51 -2.03 -9.46
N LEU A 57 -10.43 -1.25 -9.56
CA LEU A 57 -9.38 -1.18 -8.53
C LEU A 57 -9.36 0.19 -7.85
N ILE A 58 -9.57 0.22 -6.54
CA ILE A 58 -9.58 1.46 -5.75
C ILE A 58 -8.41 1.50 -4.79
N LYS A 59 -7.67 2.61 -4.80
CA LYS A 59 -6.65 2.90 -3.79
C LYS A 59 -7.20 3.75 -2.66
N LEU A 60 -6.88 3.37 -1.42
CA LEU A 60 -7.27 4.08 -0.21
C LEU A 60 -6.28 3.85 0.94
N HIS A 61 -6.44 4.63 2.01
CA HIS A 61 -5.58 4.59 3.19
C HIS A 61 -6.43 4.42 4.45
N GLU A 62 -7.36 5.34 4.66
CA GLU A 62 -8.31 5.31 5.77
C GLU A 62 -9.26 4.10 5.64
N PHE A 63 -9.51 3.44 6.76
CA PHE A 63 -10.47 2.34 6.82
C PHE A 63 -11.90 2.85 6.69
N ASP A 64 -12.68 2.19 5.83
CA ASP A 64 -14.11 2.43 5.66
C ASP A 64 -14.80 1.07 5.60
N ALA A 65 -15.66 0.79 6.59
CA ALA A 65 -16.31 -0.50 6.75
C ALA A 65 -17.24 -0.82 5.58
N GLU A 66 -18.00 0.16 5.09
CA GLU A 66 -18.94 -0.05 3.97
C GLU A 66 -18.19 -0.36 2.69
N ILE A 67 -17.09 0.35 2.43
CA ILE A 67 -16.24 0.09 1.26
C ILE A 67 -15.57 -1.27 1.38
N ALA A 68 -15.04 -1.63 2.56
CA ALA A 68 -14.41 -2.93 2.79
C ALA A 68 -15.39 -4.09 2.62
N GLU A 69 -16.62 -3.96 3.12
CA GLU A 69 -17.67 -4.99 2.99
C GLU A 69 -18.16 -5.18 1.56
N SER A 70 -18.04 -4.14 0.73
CA SER A 70 -18.41 -4.21 -0.69
C SER A 70 -17.34 -4.86 -1.58
N ALA A 71 -16.12 -5.05 -1.08
CA ALA A 71 -14.99 -5.50 -1.87
C ALA A 71 -14.98 -7.03 -2.05
N ASP A 72 -14.67 -7.49 -3.26
CA ASP A 72 -14.46 -8.91 -3.54
C ASP A 72 -13.05 -9.36 -3.11
N VAL A 73 -12.07 -8.46 -3.27
CA VAL A 73 -10.67 -8.70 -2.86
C VAL A 73 -10.06 -7.43 -2.28
N ILE A 74 -9.40 -7.57 -1.14
CA ILE A 74 -8.70 -6.50 -0.43
C ILE A 74 -7.22 -6.87 -0.31
N LEU A 75 -6.37 -6.06 -0.95
CA LEU A 75 -4.93 -6.09 -0.80
C LEU A 75 -4.53 -4.97 0.15
N TYR A 76 -3.79 -5.28 1.20
CA TYR A 76 -3.35 -4.32 2.21
C TYR A 76 -1.83 -4.31 2.33
N SER A 77 -1.26 -3.14 2.63
CA SER A 77 0.19 -2.99 2.87
C SER A 77 0.47 -2.21 4.14
N TYR A 78 1.42 -2.69 4.93
CA TYR A 78 1.86 -2.05 6.17
C TYR A 78 3.39 -1.96 6.23
N ARG A 79 3.90 -1.19 7.18
CA ARG A 79 5.32 -0.91 7.38
C ARG A 79 5.57 -0.66 8.87
N ASP A 80 6.83 -0.68 9.30
CA ASP A 80 7.24 -0.14 10.59
C ASP A 80 6.57 1.23 10.84
N ILE A 81 5.78 1.32 11.91
CA ILE A 81 5.03 2.53 12.28
C ILE A 81 5.94 3.73 12.54
N ARG A 82 7.19 3.51 12.97
CA ARG A 82 8.20 4.56 13.14
C ARG A 82 8.62 5.12 11.79
N ASP A 83 8.90 4.26 10.81
CA ASP A 83 9.24 4.69 9.45
C ASP A 83 8.07 5.37 8.73
N ALA A 84 6.86 4.80 8.87
CA ALA A 84 5.64 5.37 8.32
C ALA A 84 5.39 6.79 8.85
N THR A 85 5.68 7.00 10.14
CA THR A 85 5.59 8.29 10.84
C THR A 85 6.70 9.27 10.43
N ALA A 86 7.92 8.79 10.24
CA ALA A 86 9.06 9.62 9.85
C ALA A 86 8.92 10.15 8.40
N SER A 87 8.27 9.40 7.51
CA SER A 87 8.23 9.80 6.09
C SER A 87 7.47 11.12 5.82
N PRO A 88 6.31 11.41 6.43
CA PRO A 88 5.66 12.71 6.35
C PRO A 88 6.48 13.87 6.92
N VAL A 89 7.23 13.64 8.00
CA VAL A 89 8.14 14.63 8.61
C VAL A 89 9.18 15.06 7.56
N ARG A 90 9.90 14.10 6.98
CA ARG A 90 10.93 14.37 5.95
C ARG A 90 10.36 15.08 4.72
N LYS A 91 9.18 14.64 4.26
CA LYS A 91 8.68 15.04 2.93
C LYS A 91 7.84 16.30 2.94
N PHE A 92 7.14 16.57 4.04
CA PHE A 92 6.14 17.63 4.12
C PHE A 92 6.34 18.56 5.31
N ASN A 93 7.42 18.38 6.08
CA ASN A 93 7.70 19.14 7.30
C ASN A 93 6.50 19.12 8.28
N LYS A 94 5.80 17.97 8.34
CA LYS A 94 4.68 17.76 9.25
C LYS A 94 5.21 17.29 10.59
N ALA A 95 4.62 17.77 11.69
CA ALA A 95 4.91 17.23 13.01
C ALA A 95 4.44 15.77 13.11
N ALA A 96 5.29 14.91 13.66
CA ALA A 96 4.89 13.58 14.09
C ALA A 96 4.13 13.69 15.43
N THR A 97 3.06 12.93 15.59
CA THR A 97 2.27 12.88 16.82
C THR A 97 1.95 11.43 17.17
N LEU A 98 1.78 11.14 18.47
CA LEU A 98 1.35 9.80 18.89
C LEU A 98 -0.05 9.46 18.38
N ASP A 99 -0.94 10.44 18.24
CA ASP A 99 -2.28 10.21 17.67
C ASP A 99 -2.23 9.64 16.24
N MET A 100 -1.26 10.08 15.43
CA MET A 100 -1.04 9.55 14.08
C MET A 100 -0.54 8.09 14.13
N VAL A 101 0.35 7.79 15.08
CA VAL A 101 0.86 6.42 15.30
C VAL A 101 -0.28 5.51 15.76
N ASP A 102 -1.07 5.97 16.74
CA ASP A 102 -2.25 5.26 17.24
C ASP A 102 -3.25 5.01 16.11
N GLN A 103 -3.44 5.97 15.20
CA GLN A 103 -4.27 5.80 14.02
C GLN A 103 -3.73 4.71 13.09
N PHE A 104 -2.41 4.68 12.81
CA PHE A 104 -1.82 3.65 11.97
C PHE A 104 -2.00 2.24 12.53
N VAL A 105 -1.82 2.06 13.85
CA VAL A 105 -2.01 0.77 14.52
C VAL A 105 -3.49 0.34 14.48
N ARG A 106 -4.42 1.26 14.77
CA ARG A 106 -5.86 0.97 14.69
C ARG A 106 -6.31 0.60 13.27
N GLU A 107 -5.95 1.41 12.28
CA GLU A 107 -6.32 1.16 10.88
C GLU A 107 -5.66 -0.11 10.35
N HIS A 108 -4.43 -0.42 10.79
CA HIS A 108 -3.80 -1.70 10.49
C HIS A 108 -4.66 -2.86 10.97
N GLY A 109 -5.09 -2.87 12.24
CA GLY A 109 -5.93 -3.95 12.76
C GLY A 109 -7.24 -4.12 11.98
N GLN A 110 -7.87 -3.00 11.61
CA GLN A 110 -9.13 -3.02 10.84
C GLN A 110 -8.93 -3.55 9.41
N TRP A 111 -7.90 -3.09 8.72
CA TRP A 111 -7.60 -3.56 7.36
C TRP A 111 -7.10 -4.99 7.31
N ALA A 112 -6.14 -5.36 8.19
CA ALA A 112 -5.56 -6.69 8.23
C ALA A 112 -6.62 -7.77 8.51
N ALA A 113 -7.60 -7.48 9.38
CA ALA A 113 -8.70 -8.39 9.68
C ALA A 113 -9.65 -8.65 8.49
N LYS A 114 -9.62 -7.81 7.45
CA LYS A 114 -10.47 -7.90 6.26
C LYS A 114 -9.70 -8.25 4.99
N ALA A 115 -8.37 -8.16 5.02
CA ALA A 115 -7.55 -8.32 3.83
C ALA A 115 -7.46 -9.77 3.36
N ASN A 116 -7.54 -9.98 2.05
CA ASN A 116 -7.24 -11.27 1.43
C ASN A 116 -5.73 -11.47 1.29
N TYR A 117 -4.97 -10.37 1.21
CA TYR A 117 -3.51 -10.38 1.20
C TYR A 117 -2.94 -9.19 1.98
N VAL A 118 -1.96 -9.45 2.82
CA VAL A 118 -1.27 -8.44 3.63
C VAL A 118 0.22 -8.44 3.27
N MET A 119 0.69 -7.32 2.74
CA MET A 119 2.08 -7.11 2.34
C MET A 119 2.83 -6.32 3.41
N ARG A 120 3.90 -6.88 3.96
CA ARG A 120 4.89 -6.11 4.72
C ARG A 120 5.80 -5.37 3.75
N TYR A 121 6.06 -4.10 4.03
CA TYR A 121 6.86 -3.25 3.17
C TYR A 121 8.32 -3.74 3.04
N GLU A 122 8.91 -4.20 4.14
CA GLU A 122 10.28 -4.71 4.20
C GLU A 122 10.47 -5.94 3.32
N ASP A 123 9.52 -6.88 3.35
CA ASP A 123 9.54 -8.07 2.49
C ASP A 123 9.48 -7.67 1.00
N MET A 124 8.69 -6.64 0.66
CA MET A 124 8.64 -6.09 -0.71
C MET A 124 9.98 -5.54 -1.20
N LEU A 125 10.88 -5.10 -0.31
CA LEU A 125 12.19 -4.64 -0.76
C LEU A 125 13.03 -5.78 -1.33
N VAL A 126 12.88 -7.01 -0.81
CA VAL A 126 13.75 -8.15 -1.10
C VAL A 126 13.08 -9.26 -1.91
N GLU A 127 11.75 -9.39 -1.86
CA GLU A 127 11.00 -10.53 -2.42
C GLU A 127 9.89 -10.10 -3.41
N LYS A 128 10.18 -9.11 -4.26
CA LYS A 128 9.17 -8.52 -5.18
C LYS A 128 8.43 -9.55 -6.03
N GLU A 129 9.15 -10.46 -6.67
CA GLU A 129 8.56 -11.46 -7.57
C GLU A 129 7.66 -12.45 -6.83
N THR A 130 8.07 -12.89 -5.63
CA THR A 130 7.25 -13.71 -4.74
C THR A 130 5.94 -13.00 -4.39
N ILE A 131 6.03 -11.71 -4.04
CA ILE A 131 4.86 -10.90 -3.70
C ILE A 131 3.95 -10.72 -4.92
N VAL A 132 4.51 -10.48 -6.11
CA VAL A 132 3.72 -10.40 -7.36
C VAL A 132 2.96 -11.70 -7.60
N GLN A 133 3.60 -12.86 -7.41
CA GLN A 133 2.94 -14.16 -7.56
C GLN A 133 1.82 -14.37 -6.53
N GLN A 134 2.03 -13.96 -5.28
CA GLN A 134 1.01 -14.03 -4.22
C GLN A 134 -0.18 -13.12 -4.52
N VAL A 135 0.07 -11.89 -5.00
CA VAL A 135 -1.00 -10.97 -5.42
C VAL A 135 -1.77 -11.54 -6.62
N ALA A 136 -1.09 -12.10 -7.63
CA ALA A 136 -1.74 -12.72 -8.77
C ALA A 136 -2.66 -13.88 -8.34
N THR A 137 -2.15 -14.75 -7.45
CA THR A 137 -2.93 -15.85 -6.86
C THR A 137 -4.16 -15.34 -6.11
N THR A 138 -4.00 -14.28 -5.32
CA THR A 138 -5.10 -13.66 -4.56
C THR A 138 -6.17 -13.06 -5.48
N LEU A 139 -5.75 -12.51 -6.63
CA LEU A 139 -6.65 -11.97 -7.65
C LEU A 139 -7.27 -13.05 -8.54
N GLY A 140 -6.89 -14.33 -8.38
CA GLY A 140 -7.37 -15.43 -9.23
C GLY A 140 -6.75 -15.45 -10.64
N ILE A 141 -5.57 -14.88 -10.83
CA ILE A 141 -4.87 -14.77 -12.12
C ILE A 141 -3.76 -15.82 -12.16
N ALA A 142 -3.86 -16.79 -13.07
CA ALA A 142 -2.98 -17.96 -13.12
C ALA A 142 -1.79 -17.82 -14.08
N GLU A 143 -1.97 -17.18 -15.23
CA GLU A 143 -0.95 -17.11 -16.29
C GLU A 143 -0.21 -15.77 -16.24
N ILE A 144 0.87 -15.71 -15.45
CA ILE A 144 1.73 -14.54 -15.35
C ILE A 144 3.21 -14.90 -15.34
N ASP A 145 4.04 -13.95 -15.74
CA ASP A 145 5.46 -13.92 -15.43
C ASP A 145 5.70 -12.85 -14.36
N PRO A 146 5.98 -13.24 -13.10
CA PRO A 146 6.20 -12.29 -12.01
C PRO A 146 7.35 -11.31 -12.27
N ALA A 147 8.40 -11.74 -12.98
CA ALA A 147 9.54 -10.90 -13.30
C ALA A 147 9.15 -9.80 -14.30
N VAL A 148 8.32 -10.11 -15.30
CA VAL A 148 7.82 -9.13 -16.27
C VAL A 148 6.95 -8.07 -15.60
N ILE A 149 6.04 -8.48 -14.71
CA ILE A 149 5.19 -7.54 -13.96
C ILE A 149 6.05 -6.68 -13.02
N THR A 150 7.00 -7.29 -12.31
CA THR A 150 7.93 -6.58 -11.42
C THR A 150 8.71 -5.52 -12.20
N ALA A 151 9.37 -5.90 -13.30
CA ALA A 151 10.10 -4.96 -14.16
C ALA A 151 9.20 -3.85 -14.71
N SER A 152 7.95 -4.17 -15.04
CA SER A 152 6.98 -3.19 -15.50
C SER A 152 6.61 -2.18 -14.42
N VAL A 153 6.44 -2.61 -13.17
CA VAL A 153 6.19 -1.71 -12.02
C VAL A 153 7.40 -0.82 -11.76
N GLU A 154 8.61 -1.37 -11.75
CA GLU A 154 9.84 -0.62 -11.51
C GLU A 154 10.14 0.41 -12.62
N ALA A 155 9.67 0.17 -13.84
CA ALA A 155 9.78 1.13 -14.95
C ALA A 155 8.76 2.27 -14.89
N LEU A 156 7.75 2.21 -14.00
CA LEU A 156 6.76 3.27 -13.85
C LEU A 156 7.34 4.47 -13.08
N ALA A 157 7.02 5.65 -13.56
CA ALA A 157 7.41 6.91 -12.94
C ALA A 157 6.31 7.96 -13.13
N TYR A 158 6.47 9.12 -12.49
CA TYR A 158 5.63 10.28 -12.80
C TYR A 158 5.70 10.65 -14.29
N GLU A 159 6.86 10.45 -14.92
CA GLU A 159 7.06 10.81 -16.32
C GLU A 159 6.56 9.79 -17.35
N SER A 160 6.10 8.62 -16.91
CA SER A 160 5.49 7.61 -17.79
C SER A 160 4.36 8.18 -18.66
N LYS A 161 4.09 7.51 -19.78
CA LYS A 161 3.01 7.87 -20.71
C LYS A 161 1.66 7.79 -20.00
N GLY A 162 0.85 8.83 -20.14
CA GLY A 162 -0.50 8.89 -19.56
C GLY A 162 -0.92 10.29 -19.15
N LYS A 163 -2.12 10.41 -18.61
CA LYS A 163 -2.64 11.69 -18.10
C LYS A 163 -1.98 12.04 -16.77
N LYS A 164 -1.48 13.27 -16.64
CA LYS A 164 -0.82 13.79 -15.43
C LYS A 164 -1.66 14.89 -14.78
N ARG A 165 -1.52 15.08 -13.47
CA ARG A 165 -1.82 16.34 -12.76
C ARG A 165 -0.50 17.01 -12.39
N LYS A 166 -0.57 18.27 -11.93
CA LYS A 166 0.60 19.02 -11.46
C LYS A 166 1.39 18.25 -10.39
N THR A 167 0.70 17.48 -9.54
CA THR A 167 1.28 16.82 -8.36
C THR A 167 1.50 15.32 -8.51
N TYR A 168 0.77 14.61 -9.37
CA TYR A 168 0.88 13.16 -9.55
C TYR A 168 0.37 12.68 -10.93
N HIS A 169 0.75 11.48 -11.34
CA HIS A 169 0.30 10.81 -12.56
C HIS A 169 -1.02 10.07 -12.30
N LYS A 170 -2.04 10.27 -13.15
CA LYS A 170 -3.43 9.85 -12.84
C LYS A 170 -3.64 8.33 -12.83
N GLN A 171 -2.79 7.56 -13.51
CA GLN A 171 -2.92 6.09 -13.61
C GLN A 171 -2.06 5.35 -12.58
N ASN A 172 -0.73 5.53 -12.63
CA ASN A 172 0.19 4.88 -11.68
C ASN A 172 0.31 5.59 -10.31
N LEU A 173 -0.26 6.78 -10.13
CA LEU A 173 -0.30 7.53 -8.88
C LEU A 173 1.07 7.99 -8.33
N TYR A 174 2.13 7.87 -9.12
CA TYR A 174 3.44 8.41 -8.76
C TYR A 174 3.49 9.94 -8.89
N HIS A 175 4.29 10.57 -8.05
CA HIS A 175 4.57 12.00 -8.07
C HIS A 175 6.06 12.23 -8.39
N ARG A 176 6.46 13.44 -8.82
CA ARG A 176 7.85 13.72 -9.24
C ARG A 176 8.90 13.33 -8.20
N ASN A 177 8.60 13.59 -6.94
CA ASN A 177 9.49 13.27 -5.82
C ASN A 177 9.16 11.90 -5.22
N HIS A 178 8.74 10.91 -6.03
CA HIS A 178 8.46 9.57 -5.52
C HIS A 178 9.77 8.93 -5.10
N ILE A 179 10.09 9.14 -3.82
CA ILE A 179 11.31 8.66 -3.20
C ILE A 179 11.31 7.14 -3.21
N THR A 180 12.32 6.57 -3.86
CA THR A 180 12.66 5.16 -3.90
C THR A 180 13.65 4.74 -2.81
N ASP A 181 14.17 5.70 -2.02
CA ASP A 181 15.19 5.42 -0.99
C ASP A 181 14.74 4.30 -0.05
N GLY A 182 13.46 4.28 0.33
CA GLY A 182 12.74 3.08 0.76
C GLY A 182 13.33 2.25 1.91
N ARG A 183 14.40 2.69 2.56
CA ARG A 183 15.13 1.87 3.52
C ARG A 183 14.33 1.68 4.79
N HIS A 184 14.37 0.48 5.33
CA HIS A 184 13.98 0.22 6.71
C HIS A 184 14.88 0.99 7.69
N GLY A 185 14.33 1.49 8.78
CA GLY A 185 15.08 2.23 9.81
C GLY A 185 15.33 3.70 9.47
N SER A 186 14.71 4.23 8.42
CA SER A 186 14.81 5.64 8.02
C SER A 186 14.30 6.64 9.07
N TRP A 187 13.59 6.16 10.10
CA TRP A 187 13.15 6.95 11.24
C TRP A 187 14.33 7.42 12.12
N GLN A 188 15.45 6.69 12.10
CA GLN A 188 16.67 7.07 12.80
C GLN A 188 17.20 8.41 12.26
N GLY A 189 17.44 9.37 13.15
CA GLY A 189 17.86 10.73 12.79
C GLY A 189 16.75 11.62 12.23
N VAL A 190 15.49 11.16 12.24
CA VAL A 190 14.32 11.96 11.84
C VAL A 190 13.39 12.19 13.02
N LEU A 191 13.07 11.13 13.75
CA LEU A 191 12.32 11.20 15.00
C LEU A 191 13.31 11.41 16.15
N SER A 192 12.92 12.17 17.18
CA SER A 192 13.74 12.30 18.39
C SER A 192 13.69 11.01 19.20
N ASP A 193 14.73 10.75 19.97
CA ASP A 193 14.84 9.54 20.80
C ASP A 193 13.68 9.45 21.81
N GLU A 194 13.29 10.58 22.42
CA GLU A 194 12.16 10.62 23.35
C GLU A 194 10.84 10.25 22.66
N PHE A 195 10.67 10.64 21.39
CA PHE A 195 9.47 10.32 20.64
C PHE A 195 9.46 8.85 20.18
N VAL A 196 10.62 8.31 19.79
CA VAL A 196 10.76 6.87 19.51
C VAL A 196 10.46 6.05 20.76
N GLU A 197 11.02 6.42 21.90
CA GLU A 197 10.73 5.77 23.18
C GLU A 197 9.24 5.81 23.50
N ALA A 198 8.57 6.96 23.30
CA ALA A 198 7.14 7.08 23.51
C ALA A 198 6.30 6.18 22.57
N ILE A 199 6.74 5.97 21.32
CA ILE A 199 6.10 5.02 20.40
C ILE A 199 6.30 3.59 20.91
N GLU A 200 7.53 3.23 21.26
CA GLU A 200 7.88 1.87 21.69
C GLU A 200 7.18 1.50 23.01
N GLN A 201 7.16 2.39 24.00
CA GLN A 201 6.43 2.16 25.25
C GLN A 201 4.93 1.93 25.02
N ARG A 202 4.34 2.60 24.02
CA ARG A 202 2.90 2.51 23.74
C ARG A 202 2.53 1.31 22.86
N HIS A 203 3.39 0.95 21.91
CA HIS A 203 3.09 -0.02 20.84
C HIS A 203 4.14 -1.13 20.73
N ALA A 204 4.87 -1.44 21.80
CA ALA A 204 5.87 -2.51 21.84
C ALA A 204 5.31 -3.85 21.36
N GLU A 205 4.13 -4.23 21.83
CA GLU A 205 3.46 -5.48 21.44
C GLU A 205 3.24 -5.53 19.93
N TRP A 206 2.66 -4.46 19.34
CA TRP A 206 2.47 -4.39 17.90
C TRP A 206 3.79 -4.49 17.13
N LEU A 207 4.85 -3.79 17.58
CA LEU A 207 6.16 -3.84 16.95
C LEU A 207 6.74 -5.26 16.97
N HIS A 208 6.68 -5.94 18.12
CA HIS A 208 7.16 -7.32 18.28
C HIS A 208 6.37 -8.33 17.43
N GLU A 209 5.04 -8.28 17.48
CA GLU A 209 4.17 -9.15 16.69
C GLU A 209 4.45 -9.06 15.19
N HIS A 210 4.87 -7.88 14.72
CA HIS A 210 5.19 -7.62 13.32
C HIS A 210 6.69 -7.71 13.01
N GLY A 211 7.49 -8.25 13.94
CA GLY A 211 8.91 -8.52 13.75
C GLY A 211 9.77 -7.27 13.61
N TYR A 212 9.41 -6.19 14.29
CA TYR A 212 10.22 -4.98 14.42
C TYR A 212 10.91 -4.96 15.78
N GLN A 213 12.23 -4.88 15.78
CA GLN A 213 13.02 -4.75 17.00
C GLN A 213 12.87 -3.34 17.59
N LEU A 214 12.81 -3.26 18.92
CA LEU A 214 12.79 -1.99 19.63
C LEU A 214 14.20 -1.40 19.69
N ALA A 215 14.31 -0.07 19.64
CA ALA A 215 15.59 0.63 19.59
C ALA A 215 16.47 0.31 20.81
N HIS A 216 15.84 0.18 21.98
CA HIS A 216 16.52 -0.10 23.24
C HIS A 216 16.98 -1.57 23.38
N GLU A 217 16.41 -2.50 22.63
CA GLU A 217 16.84 -3.91 22.59
C GLU A 217 18.09 -4.10 21.73
N MET A 218 18.39 -3.17 20.81
CA MET A 218 19.59 -3.25 19.97
C MET A 218 20.89 -2.84 20.71
N ILE A 219 20.79 -2.36 21.95
CA ILE A 219 21.92 -1.86 22.76
C ILE A 219 22.31 -2.87 23.87
N SER A 220 21.56 -3.96 24.06
CA SER A 220 21.87 -5.04 25.02
C SER A 220 22.59 -6.21 24.36
#